data_AF-A0A2M9BTD0-F1
#
_entry.id   AF-A0A2M9BTD0-F1
#
_cell.length_a   1.000
_cell.length_b   1.000
_cell.length_c   1.000
_cell.angle_alpha   90.00
_cell.angle_beta   90.00
_cell.angle_gamma   90.00
#
_symmetry.space_group_name_H-M   'P 1'
#
loop_
_entity.id
_entity.type
_entity.pdbx_description
1 polymer ?
#
loop_
_entity_poly.entity_id
_entity_poly.type
_entity_poly.pdbx_seq_one_letter_code
_entity_poly.pdbx_strand_id
1 'polypeptide(L)' 'MQKNVSNSRFSRDEFCDLIDAHLQQLESSQDARRQYAAVLAALRSNFEAFQKSRLRKA' A
#
# COMPACT_ATOMS: atom_id res chain seq x y z
N MET A 1 -31.48 30.36 -17.00
CA MET A 1 -30.18 30.59 -16.32
C MET A 1 -29.29 29.39 -16.57
N GLN A 2 -28.35 29.51 -17.50
CA GLN A 2 -27.38 28.45 -17.81
C GLN A 2 -26.38 28.34 -16.64
N LYS A 3 -26.24 27.13 -16.09
CA LYS A 3 -25.17 26.81 -15.14
C LYS A 3 -23.87 26.79 -15.92
N ASN A 4 -23.08 27.86 -15.79
CA ASN A 4 -21.70 27.88 -16.24
C ASN A 4 -20.93 26.87 -15.38
N VAL A 5 -20.72 25.67 -15.91
CA VAL A 5 -19.75 24.73 -15.35
C VAL A 5 -18.39 25.37 -15.60
N SER A 6 -17.88 26.05 -14.59
CA SER A 6 -16.52 26.56 -14.58
C SER A 6 -15.59 25.37 -14.82
N ASN A 7 -15.00 25.31 -16.01
CA ASN A 7 -13.77 24.57 -16.27
C ASN A 7 -12.68 25.18 -15.37
N SER A 8 -12.76 24.89 -14.07
CA SER A 8 -11.76 25.29 -13.10
C SER A 8 -10.59 24.35 -13.33
N ARG A 9 -9.67 24.77 -14.20
CA ARG A 9 -8.32 24.21 -14.22
C ARG A 9 -7.83 24.34 -12.78
N PHE A 10 -7.47 23.21 -12.16
CA PHE A 10 -6.86 23.21 -10.84
C PHE A 10 -5.83 24.33 -10.77
N SER A 11 -5.90 25.15 -9.73
CA SER A 11 -4.82 26.08 -9.47
C SER A 11 -3.53 25.29 -9.30
N ARG A 12 -2.40 25.93 -9.61
CA ARG A 12 -1.09 25.29 -9.47
C ARG A 12 -0.89 24.71 -8.07
N ASP A 13 -1.37 25.44 -7.06
CA ASP A 13 -1.23 25.06 -5.66
C ASP A 13 -2.09 23.84 -5.32
N GLU A 14 -3.35 23.81 -5.74
CA GLU A 14 -4.21 22.62 -5.58
C GLU A 14 -3.64 21.39 -6.27
N PHE A 15 -3.01 21.56 -7.44
CA PHE A 15 -2.33 20.45 -8.12
C PHE A 15 -1.11 19.96 -7.32
N CYS A 16 -0.31 20.87 -6.78
CA CYS A 16 0.82 20.52 -5.92
C CYS A 16 0.36 19.76 -4.67
N ASP A 17 -0.66 20.25 -3.99
CA ASP A 17 -1.23 19.60 -2.80
C ASP A 17 -1.74 18.18 -3.09
N LEU A 18 -2.37 17.98 -4.26
CA LEU A 18 -2.82 16.66 -4.71
C LEU A 18 -1.67 15.69 -4.96
N ILE A 19 -0.57 16.18 -5.56
CA ILE A 19 0.62 15.37 -5.80
C ILE A 19 1.28 14.99 -4.47
N ASP A 20 1.42 15.93 -3.54
CA ASP A 20 2.01 15.68 -2.23
C ASP A 20 1.20 14.65 -1.43
N ALA A 21 -0.14 14.77 -1.44
CA ALA A 21 -1.02 13.80 -0.80
C ALA A 21 -0.86 12.39 -1.40
N HIS A 22 -0.74 12.28 -2.73
CA HIS A 22 -0.50 11.00 -3.40
C HIS A 22 0.88 10.41 -3.07
N LEU A 23 1.92 11.24 -2.98
CA LEU A 23 3.25 10.80 -2.58
C LEU A 23 3.25 10.23 -1.15
N GLN A 24 2.64 10.94 -0.20
CA GLN A 24 2.52 10.46 1.18
C GLN A 24 1.74 9.14 1.28
N GLN A 25 0.68 8.98 0.50
CA GLN A 25 -0.08 7.73 0.44
C GLN A 25 0.77 6.58 -0.11
N LEU A 26 1.59 6.85 -1.14
CA LEU A 26 2.47 5.85 -1.73
C LEU A 26 3.57 5.42 -0.76
N GLU A 27 4.21 6.38 -0.08
CA GLU A 27 5.22 6.13 0.95
C GLU A 27 4.63 5.28 2.09
N SER A 28 3.46 5.66 2.59
CA SER A 28 2.76 4.91 3.64
C SER A 28 2.43 3.48 3.20
N SER A 29 2.01 3.28 1.95
CA SER A 29 1.75 1.93 1.41
C SER A 29 3.04 1.12 1.29
N GLN A 30 4.13 1.74 0.87
CA GLN A 30 5.42 1.08 0.74
C GLN A 30 5.98 0.67 2.10
N ASP A 31 5.85 1.52 3.12
CA ASP A 31 6.29 1.22 4.47
C ASP A 31 5.43 0.14 5.12
N ALA A 32 4.11 0.16 4.91
CA ALA A 32 3.24 -0.94 5.32
C ALA A 32 3.70 -2.26 4.68
N ARG A 33 3.97 -2.27 3.37
CA ARG A 33 4.50 -3.46 2.67
C ARG A 33 5.82 -3.93 3.27
N ARG A 34 6.75 -3.03 3.59
CA ARG A 34 8.04 -3.37 4.22
C ARG A 34 7.84 -3.99 5.61
N GLN A 35 6.99 -3.40 6.43
CA GLN A 35 6.70 -3.88 7.78
C GLN A 35 6.07 -5.29 7.76
N TYR A 36 5.08 -5.50 6.88
CA TYR A 36 4.39 -6.79 6.81
C TYR A 36 5.17 -7.85 6.02
N ALA A 37 6.08 -7.49 5.12
CA ALA A 37 6.86 -8.45 4.36
C ALA A 37 7.68 -9.39 5.26
N ALA A 38 8.33 -8.85 6.30
CA ALA A 38 9.09 -9.65 7.25
C ALA A 38 8.19 -10.63 8.03
N VAL A 39 7.02 -10.17 8.47
CA VAL A 39 6.04 -10.98 9.19
C VAL A 39 5.48 -12.11 8.31
N LEU A 40 5.11 -11.79 7.06
CA LEU A 40 4.61 -12.77 6.10
C LEU A 40 5.69 -13.81 5.74
N ALA A 41 6.94 -13.39 5.59
CA ALA A 41 8.06 -14.30 5.35
C ALA A 41 8.27 -15.27 6.53
N ALA A 42 8.22 -14.74 7.76
CA ALA A 42 8.33 -15.57 8.97
C ALA A 42 7.17 -16.57 9.10
N LEU A 43 5.93 -16.12 8.87
CA LEU A 43 4.75 -16.99 8.88
C LEU A 43 4.87 -18.12 7.86
N ARG A 44 5.29 -17.79 6.63
CA ARG A 44 5.51 -18.78 5.58
C ARG A 44 6.58 -19.80 5.98
N SER A 45 7.72 -19.34 6.50
CA SER A 45 8.80 -20.22 6.95
C SER A 45 8.34 -21.18 8.05
N ASN A 46 7.61 -20.66 9.04
CA ASN A 46 7.05 -21.45 10.13
C ASN A 46 6.03 -22.49 9.63
N PHE A 47 5.19 -22.11 8.68
CA PHE A 47 4.22 -23.03 8.08
C PHE A 47 4.90 -24.16 7.30
N GLU A 48 5.92 -23.85 6.51
CA GLU A 48 6.71 -24.86 5.79
C GLU A 48 7.44 -25.81 6.76
N ALA A 49 8.00 -25.29 7.85
CA ALA A 49 8.62 -26.09 8.89
C ALA A 49 7.60 -27.02 9.58
N PHE A 50 6.41 -26.50 9.88
CA PHE A 50 5.31 -27.29 10.45
C PHE A 50 4.89 -28.43 9.50
N GLN A 51 4.68 -28.14 8.22
CA GLN A 51 4.34 -29.18 7.23
C GLN A 51 5.41 -30.27 7.14
N LYS A 52 6.70 -29.89 7.09
CA LYS A 52 7.82 -30.85 7.10
C LYS A 52 7.83 -31.72 8.35
N SER A 53 7.57 -31.12 9.52
CA SER A 53 7.51 -31.87 10.79
C SER A 53 6.33 -32.84 10.83
N ARG A 54 5.18 -32.50 10.24
CA ARG A 54 4.04 -33.40 10.12
C ARG A 54 4.31 -34.56 9.17
N LEU A 55 4.94 -34.29 8.04
CA LEU A 55 5.31 -35.31 7.04
C LEU A 55 6.36 -36.31 7.56
N ARG A 56 7.25 -35.89 8.47
CA ARG A 56 8.25 -36.78 9.10
C ARG A 56 7.70 -37.66 10.22
N LYS A 57 6.50 -37.35 10.72
CA LYS A 57 5.83 -38.09 11.82
C LYS A 57 4.81 -39.12 11.32
N ALA A 58 4.53 -39.14 10.01
CA ALA A 58 3.69 -40.14 9.34
C ALA A 58 4.60 -41.20 8.69
#